data_AF-A0A2E0A338-F1
#
_entry.id   AF-A0A2E0A338-F1
#
_cell.length_a   1.000
_cell.length_b   1.000
_cell.length_c   1.000
_cell.angle_alpha   90.00
_cell.angle_beta   90.00
_cell.angle_gamma   90.00
#
_symmetry.space_group_name_H-M   'P 1'
#
loop_
_entity.id
_entity.type
_entity.pdbx_description
1 polymer ?
#
loop_
_entity_poly.entity_id
_entity_poly.type
_entity_poly.pdbx_seq_one_letter_code
_entity_poly.pdbx_strand_id
1 'polypeptide(L)'
;MMRFFLPFLLLTLSGCSYLFPNESLKYLETGESSPTRLPAGVALDTEDRYPVPAAVSNDPLPEKFIAPTPDRLPENLDDDERVTSLSEFQSYDTNPRIERDGSGTEILRLSTPFAVSWARVTEALGASDITLSDLNRSIGTYYVDLPNPEAQEDTRSWWKKLWSEPPAPVATFLLKMNRAGDGVYLSLLNDPETLADEDLTHRVLTELKQQLSK
;
A
#
# COMPACT_ATOMS: atom_id res chain seq x y z
N MET A 1 0.68 -44.02 46.33
CA MET A 1 -0.61 -44.01 45.61
C MET A 1 -0.59 -42.99 44.45
N MET A 2 0.51 -42.88 43.68
CA MET A 2 0.73 -41.83 42.66
C MET A 2 1.53 -42.35 41.44
N ARG A 3 1.36 -43.63 41.07
CA ARG A 3 2.13 -44.27 39.97
C ARG A 3 1.28 -44.70 38.77
N PHE A 4 -0.05 -44.60 38.87
CA PHE A 4 -0.98 -44.92 37.79
C PHE A 4 -1.68 -43.70 37.16
N PHE A 5 -1.44 -42.49 37.66
CA PHE A 5 -2.02 -41.26 37.11
C PHE A 5 -1.27 -40.72 35.86
N LEU A 6 0.02 -41.04 35.71
CA LEU A 6 0.85 -40.58 34.60
C LEU A 6 0.46 -41.16 33.21
N PRO A 7 0.11 -42.46 33.05
CA PRO A 7 -0.26 -42.99 31.73
C PRO A 7 -1.64 -42.51 31.24
N PHE A 8 -2.56 -42.16 32.15
CA PHE A 8 -3.90 -41.67 31.78
C PHE A 8 -3.83 -40.22 31.26
N LEU A 9 -2.94 -39.39 31.80
CA LEU A 9 -2.70 -38.02 31.34
C LEU A 9 -2.06 -37.97 29.93
N LEU A 10 -1.24 -38.96 29.56
CA LEU A 10 -0.59 -39.02 28.25
C LEU A 10 -1.53 -39.42 27.11
N LEU A 11 -2.63 -40.13 27.40
CA LEU A 11 -3.65 -40.51 26.42
C LEU A 11 -4.52 -39.32 25.99
N THR A 12 -4.71 -38.31 26.84
CA THR A 12 -5.51 -37.11 26.51
C THR A 12 -4.74 -36.08 25.69
N LEU A 13 -3.43 -36.26 25.49
CA LEU A 13 -2.61 -35.42 24.60
C LEU A 13 -2.52 -35.95 23.15
N SER A 14 -3.15 -37.08 22.82
CA SER A 14 -3.28 -37.49 21.42
C SER A 14 -4.26 -36.54 20.72
N GLY A 15 -3.71 -35.62 19.94
CA GLY A 15 -4.44 -34.53 19.29
C GLY A 15 -5.60 -34.96 18.39
N CYS A 16 -6.47 -33.99 18.08
CA CYS A 16 -7.75 -34.17 17.39
C CYS A 16 -7.69 -34.75 15.97
N SER A 17 -6.50 -35.03 15.41
CA SER A 17 -6.36 -35.59 14.05
C SER A 17 -6.88 -37.02 13.91
N TYR A 18 -7.09 -37.75 15.01
CA TYR A 18 -7.63 -39.12 14.95
C TYR A 18 -9.17 -39.16 14.88
N LEU A 19 -9.85 -38.09 15.31
CA LEU A 19 -11.32 -38.06 15.41
C LEU A 19 -12.01 -37.81 14.07
N PHE A 20 -11.31 -37.28 13.07
CA PHE A 20 -11.90 -36.92 11.78
C PHE A 20 -11.08 -37.53 10.63
N PRO A 21 -11.57 -38.63 10.01
CA PRO A 21 -10.92 -39.19 8.83
C PRO A 21 -10.98 -38.18 7.67
N ASN A 22 -9.93 -38.15 6.85
CA ASN A 22 -9.87 -37.26 5.69
C ASN A 22 -10.81 -37.76 4.58
N GLU A 23 -11.91 -37.03 4.32
CA GLU A 23 -12.88 -37.36 3.26
C GLU A 23 -12.64 -36.59 1.94
N SER A 24 -11.50 -35.92 1.78
CA SER A 24 -11.23 -35.04 0.62
C SER A 24 -11.34 -35.71 -0.76
N LEU A 25 -11.24 -37.03 -0.86
CA LEU A 25 -11.35 -37.79 -2.11
C LEU A 25 -12.63 -38.62 -2.26
N LYS A 26 -13.59 -38.48 -1.33
CA LYS A 26 -14.84 -39.26 -1.33
C LYS A 26 -15.72 -39.04 -2.57
N TYR A 27 -15.51 -37.93 -3.28
CA TYR A 27 -16.17 -37.66 -4.56
C TYR A 27 -15.76 -38.65 -5.67
N LEU A 28 -14.59 -39.28 -5.58
CA LEU A 28 -14.12 -40.27 -6.56
C LEU A 28 -14.88 -41.61 -6.47
N GLU A 29 -15.42 -41.93 -5.29
CA GLU A 29 -16.20 -43.14 -5.04
C GLU A 29 -17.70 -42.93 -5.30
N THR A 30 -18.12 -41.69 -5.58
CA THR A 30 -19.53 -41.34 -5.75
C THR A 30 -19.98 -41.62 -7.19
N GLY A 31 -20.92 -42.54 -7.36
CA GLY A 31 -21.52 -42.84 -8.66
C GLY A 31 -22.65 -41.88 -9.06
N GLU A 32 -22.99 -41.88 -10.35
CA GLU A 32 -24.12 -41.10 -10.88
C GLU A 32 -25.44 -41.61 -10.30
N SER A 33 -26.27 -40.68 -9.78
CA SER A 33 -27.62 -41.01 -9.33
C SER A 33 -28.53 -41.27 -10.53
N SER A 34 -29.41 -42.27 -10.43
CA SER A 34 -30.36 -42.58 -11.51
C SER A 34 -31.23 -41.37 -11.86
N PRO A 35 -31.47 -41.09 -13.16
CA PRO A 35 -32.36 -40.01 -13.58
C PRO A 35 -33.77 -40.13 -13.00
N THR A 36 -34.35 -39.00 -12.61
CA THR A 36 -35.73 -38.93 -12.11
C THR A 36 -36.72 -39.41 -13.18
N ARG A 37 -37.56 -40.39 -12.84
CA ARG A 37 -38.62 -40.88 -13.75
C ARG A 37 -39.88 -40.04 -13.57
N LEU A 38 -40.40 -39.52 -14.67
CA LEU A 38 -41.68 -38.80 -14.68
C LEU A 38 -42.86 -39.79 -14.78
N PRO A 39 -43.99 -39.54 -14.08
CA PRO A 39 -45.21 -40.32 -14.25
C PRO A 39 -45.83 -40.08 -15.63
N ALA A 40 -46.64 -41.04 -16.09
CA ALA A 40 -47.26 -40.97 -17.41
C ALA A 40 -48.13 -39.71 -17.58
N GLY A 41 -47.95 -39.01 -18.70
CA GLY A 41 -48.72 -37.81 -19.06
C GLY A 41 -48.14 -36.48 -18.55
N VAL A 42 -47.00 -36.50 -17.83
CA VAL A 42 -46.31 -35.28 -17.38
C VAL A 42 -45.04 -35.06 -18.22
N ALA A 43 -45.00 -33.94 -18.95
CA ALA A 43 -43.80 -33.46 -19.62
C ALA A 43 -43.28 -32.23 -18.87
N LEU A 44 -42.00 -32.25 -18.50
CA LEU A 44 -41.32 -31.08 -17.96
C LEU A 44 -40.41 -30.52 -19.04
N ASP A 45 -40.44 -29.20 -19.22
CA ASP A 45 -39.46 -28.49 -20.03
C ASP A 45 -38.19 -28.31 -19.20
N THR A 46 -37.35 -29.35 -19.17
CA THR A 46 -36.11 -29.38 -18.38
C THR A 46 -34.93 -29.04 -19.28
N GLU A 47 -34.43 -27.81 -19.15
CA GLU A 47 -33.11 -27.44 -19.66
C GLU A 47 -32.04 -27.82 -18.62
N ASP A 48 -31.06 -28.63 -19.02
CA ASP A 48 -29.88 -28.87 -18.20
C ASP A 48 -28.97 -27.63 -18.25
N ARG A 49 -28.99 -26.83 -17.18
CA ARG A 49 -28.16 -25.63 -17.08
C ARG A 49 -26.67 -25.94 -16.89
N TYR A 50 -26.32 -27.16 -16.50
CA TYR A 50 -24.94 -27.53 -16.19
C TYR A 50 -24.59 -28.88 -16.81
N PRO A 51 -24.63 -28.99 -18.15
CA PRO A 51 -24.28 -30.23 -18.83
C PRO A 51 -22.81 -30.56 -18.55
N VAL A 52 -22.58 -31.71 -17.92
CA VAL A 52 -21.23 -32.21 -17.69
C VAL A 52 -20.73 -32.81 -19.01
N PRO A 53 -19.68 -32.24 -19.65
CA PRO A 53 -19.16 -32.79 -20.90
C PRO A 53 -18.56 -34.17 -20.63
N ALA A 54 -18.72 -35.11 -21.57
CA ALA A 54 -18.06 -36.41 -21.52
C ALA A 54 -16.54 -36.21 -21.74
N ALA A 55 -15.83 -35.84 -20.68
CA ALA A 55 -14.39 -35.67 -20.71
C ALA A 55 -13.70 -37.03 -20.56
N VAL A 56 -12.93 -37.43 -21.56
CA VAL A 56 -12.05 -38.61 -21.52
C VAL A 56 -10.68 -38.15 -21.00
N SER A 57 -10.56 -37.88 -19.70
CA SER A 57 -9.24 -37.71 -19.09
C SER A 57 -8.63 -39.10 -18.84
N ASN A 58 -7.52 -39.40 -19.50
CA ASN A 58 -6.77 -40.65 -19.27
C ASN A 58 -5.75 -40.52 -18.13
N ASP A 59 -5.73 -39.37 -17.45
CA ASP A 59 -4.78 -39.12 -16.37
C ASP A 59 -5.20 -39.91 -15.12
N PRO A 60 -4.25 -40.62 -14.46
CA PRO A 60 -4.56 -41.32 -13.22
C PRO A 60 -4.95 -40.31 -12.14
N LEU A 61 -6.11 -40.54 -11.53
CA LEU A 61 -6.61 -39.73 -10.43
C LEU A 61 -5.69 -39.90 -9.20
N PRO A 62 -5.45 -38.83 -8.43
CA PRO A 62 -4.57 -38.89 -7.28
C PRO A 62 -5.17 -39.74 -6.16
N GLU A 63 -4.39 -40.67 -5.61
CA GLU A 63 -4.79 -41.51 -4.46
C GLU A 63 -4.86 -40.74 -3.12
N LYS A 64 -4.25 -39.54 -3.06
CA LYS A 64 -4.21 -38.72 -1.85
C LYS A 64 -4.24 -37.23 -2.20
N PHE A 65 -5.08 -36.47 -1.49
CA PHE A 65 -5.01 -35.02 -1.48
C PHE A 65 -3.87 -34.57 -0.55
N ILE A 66 -2.87 -33.86 -1.09
CA ILE A 66 -1.75 -33.30 -0.34
C ILE A 66 -1.96 -31.79 -0.28
N ALA A 67 -2.22 -31.25 0.91
CA ALA A 67 -2.25 -29.81 1.10
C ALA A 67 -0.84 -29.23 0.82
N PRO A 68 -0.72 -28.16 0.00
CA PRO A 68 0.56 -27.54 -0.25
C PRO A 68 1.15 -27.03 1.08
N THR A 69 2.43 -27.32 1.31
CA THR A 69 3.12 -26.74 2.46
C THR A 69 3.31 -25.26 2.17
N PRO A 70 3.00 -24.34 3.11
CA PRO A 70 3.23 -22.92 2.88
C PRO A 70 4.73 -22.71 2.64
N ASP A 71 5.06 -22.06 1.53
CA ASP A 71 6.40 -21.55 1.32
C ASP A 71 6.75 -20.56 2.43
N ARG A 72 8.03 -20.53 2.82
CA ARG A 72 8.50 -19.52 3.77
C ARG A 72 8.25 -18.15 3.15
N LEU A 73 7.55 -17.28 3.88
CA LEU A 73 7.54 -15.86 3.56
C LEU A 73 9.00 -15.40 3.53
N PRO A 74 9.48 -14.77 2.44
CA PRO A 74 10.81 -14.19 2.44
C PRO A 74 10.89 -13.17 3.59
N GLU A 75 11.99 -13.18 4.36
CA GLU A 75 12.22 -12.21 5.45
C GLU A 75 12.27 -10.76 4.95
N ASN A 76 12.36 -10.56 3.63
CA ASN A 76 12.51 -9.26 2.98
C ASN A 76 11.17 -8.67 2.50
N LEU A 77 10.06 -8.94 3.21
CA LEU A 77 8.77 -8.34 2.84
C LEU A 77 8.67 -6.86 3.23
N ASP A 78 9.56 -6.42 4.13
CA ASP A 78 9.70 -5.02 4.53
C ASP A 78 11.03 -4.49 4.00
N ASP A 79 11.06 -4.14 2.72
CA ASP A 79 12.18 -3.39 2.11
C ASP A 79 12.42 -2.01 2.77
N ASP A 80 11.55 -1.64 3.71
CA ASP A 80 11.52 -0.39 4.45
C ASP A 80 12.65 -0.21 5.48
N GLU A 81 13.29 -1.30 5.92
CA GLU A 81 14.38 -1.28 6.90
C GLU A 81 15.72 -1.76 6.34
N ARG A 82 15.91 -1.77 5.01
CA ARG A 82 17.26 -1.95 4.45
C ARG A 82 18.14 -0.78 4.90
N VAL A 83 19.05 -1.06 5.83
CA VAL A 83 20.10 -0.13 6.24
C VAL A 83 21.00 0.13 5.04
N THR A 84 20.79 1.26 4.38
CA THR A 84 21.61 1.68 3.24
C THR A 84 23.06 1.88 3.71
N SER A 85 24.01 1.18 3.10
CA SER A 85 25.42 1.42 3.38
C SER A 85 25.83 2.81 2.87
N LEU A 86 26.86 3.43 3.47
CA LEU A 86 27.32 4.76 3.04
C LEU A 86 27.75 4.77 1.56
N SER A 87 28.40 3.70 1.09
CA SER A 87 28.80 3.55 -0.32
C SER A 87 27.60 3.48 -1.25
N GLU A 88 26.55 2.76 -0.84
CA GLU A 88 25.30 2.68 -1.60
C GLU A 88 24.59 4.04 -1.64
N PHE A 89 24.51 4.74 -0.50
CA PHE A 89 23.94 6.09 -0.40
C PHE A 89 24.59 7.08 -1.38
N GLN A 90 25.91 7.03 -1.52
CA GLN A 90 26.67 7.89 -2.43
C GLN A 90 26.49 7.54 -3.91
N SER A 91 26.14 6.28 -4.21
CA SER A 91 25.95 5.81 -5.59
C SER A 91 24.59 6.18 -6.19
N TYR A 92 23.61 6.54 -5.36
CA TYR A 92 22.28 6.89 -5.83
C TYR A 92 22.26 8.25 -6.55
N ASP A 93 21.68 8.24 -7.75
CA ASP A 93 21.27 9.43 -8.50
C ASP A 93 19.77 9.67 -8.25
N THR A 94 19.44 10.82 -7.65
CA THR A 94 18.07 11.21 -7.33
C THR A 94 17.20 11.39 -8.57
N ASN A 95 17.80 11.76 -9.71
CA ASN A 95 17.13 12.04 -10.99
C ASN A 95 15.78 12.77 -10.81
N PRO A 96 15.80 14.02 -10.28
CA PRO A 96 14.59 14.73 -9.89
C PRO A 96 13.80 15.23 -11.11
N ARG A 97 12.52 14.87 -11.19
CA ARG A 97 11.62 15.22 -12.30
C ARG A 97 10.34 15.84 -11.78
N ILE A 98 9.93 16.94 -12.40
CA ILE A 98 8.59 17.50 -12.17
C ILE A 98 7.65 16.83 -13.17
N GLU A 99 6.58 16.25 -12.67
CA GLU A 99 5.58 15.51 -13.44
C GLU A 99 4.18 15.95 -12.96
N ARG A 100 3.14 15.61 -13.74
CA ARG A 100 1.75 15.71 -13.29
C ARG A 100 1.22 14.32 -12.98
N ASP A 101 0.53 14.17 -11.86
CA ASP A 101 -0.09 12.91 -11.48
C ASP A 101 -1.36 12.62 -12.30
N GLY A 102 -2.06 11.52 -12.00
CA GLY A 102 -3.29 11.14 -12.70
C GLY A 102 -4.46 12.13 -12.51
N SER A 103 -4.38 13.03 -11.54
CA SER A 103 -5.34 14.11 -11.30
C SER A 103 -4.93 15.43 -11.96
N GLY A 104 -3.73 15.50 -12.54
CA GLY A 104 -3.15 16.72 -13.12
C GLY A 104 -2.36 17.57 -12.12
N THR A 105 -2.19 17.11 -10.88
CA THR A 105 -1.46 17.82 -9.82
C THR A 105 0.05 17.71 -10.06
N GLU A 106 0.77 18.83 -9.91
CA GLU A 106 2.22 18.85 -10.06
C GLU A 106 2.92 18.18 -8.86
N ILE A 107 3.83 17.26 -9.17
CA ILE A 107 4.61 16.48 -8.19
C ILE A 107 6.09 16.48 -8.57
N LEU A 108 6.95 16.35 -7.56
CA LEU A 108 8.38 16.11 -7.76
C LEU A 108 8.71 14.63 -7.54
N ARG A 109 9.04 13.91 -8.60
CA ARG A 109 9.44 12.50 -8.56
C ARG A 109 10.94 12.35 -8.39
N LEU A 110 11.36 11.47 -7.48
CA LEU A 110 12.74 11.03 -7.29
C LEU A 110 12.82 9.53 -7.55
N SER A 111 13.91 9.09 -8.20
CA SER A 111 14.10 7.68 -8.60
C SER A 111 14.87 6.87 -7.55
N THR A 112 14.88 7.35 -6.30
CA THR A 112 15.65 6.77 -5.20
C THR A 112 14.74 6.31 -4.05
N PRO A 113 15.16 5.29 -3.28
CA PRO A 113 14.40 4.79 -2.14
C PRO A 113 14.10 5.90 -1.11
N PHE A 114 13.03 5.72 -0.34
CA PHE A 114 12.55 6.70 0.63
C PHE A 114 13.64 7.20 1.58
N ALA A 115 14.44 6.30 2.17
CA ALA A 115 15.47 6.69 3.12
C ALA A 115 16.54 7.62 2.50
N VAL A 116 16.91 7.34 1.24
CA VAL A 116 17.89 8.14 0.48
C VAL A 116 17.27 9.48 0.11
N SER A 117 16.09 9.45 -0.50
CA SER A 117 15.32 10.63 -0.88
C SER A 117 15.07 11.56 0.29
N TRP A 118 14.72 11.02 1.47
CA TRP A 118 14.49 11.79 2.68
C TRP A 118 15.73 12.58 3.12
N ALA A 119 16.89 11.93 3.13
CA ALA A 119 18.13 12.60 3.50
C ALA A 119 18.50 13.68 2.49
N ARG A 120 18.41 13.39 1.18
CA ARG A 120 18.74 14.33 0.10
C ARG A 120 17.80 15.52 0.06
N VAL A 121 16.50 15.33 0.31
CA VAL A 121 15.54 16.43 0.39
C VAL A 121 15.79 17.30 1.60
N THR A 122 16.12 16.73 2.77
CA THR A 122 16.52 17.51 3.95
C THR A 122 17.73 18.39 3.66
N GLU A 123 18.76 17.84 2.99
CA GLU A 123 19.95 18.59 2.57
C GLU A 123 19.60 19.70 1.56
N ALA A 124 18.79 19.37 0.56
CA ALA A 124 18.37 20.31 -0.47
C ALA A 124 17.55 21.47 0.11
N LEU A 125 16.67 21.20 1.08
CA LEU A 125 15.93 22.23 1.83
C LEU A 125 16.87 23.10 2.67
N GLY A 126 17.88 22.51 3.33
CA GLY A 126 18.89 23.27 4.07
C GLY A 126 19.79 24.14 3.20
N ALA A 127 19.89 23.84 1.90
CA ALA A 127 20.64 24.60 0.90
C ALA A 127 19.77 25.58 0.09
N SER A 128 18.47 25.65 0.37
CA SER A 128 17.51 26.50 -0.33
C SER A 128 17.07 27.68 0.56
N ASP A 129 16.27 28.59 0.01
CA ASP A 129 15.71 29.73 0.76
C ASP A 129 14.42 29.34 1.52
N ILE A 130 14.06 28.05 1.51
CA ILE A 130 12.85 27.51 2.15
C ILE A 130 13.16 27.25 3.62
N THR A 131 12.36 27.84 4.51
CA THR A 131 12.54 27.63 5.95
C THR A 131 11.88 26.31 6.38
N LEU A 132 12.68 25.35 6.85
CA LEU A 132 12.21 24.09 7.43
C LEU A 132 11.91 24.30 8.93
N SER A 133 10.63 24.30 9.31
CA SER A 133 10.21 24.52 10.70
C SER A 133 10.15 23.24 11.53
N ASP A 134 9.75 22.12 10.92
CA ASP A 134 9.75 20.80 11.55
C ASP A 134 9.82 19.70 10.48
N LEU A 135 10.07 18.45 10.90
CA LEU A 135 10.04 17.28 10.04
C LEU A 135 9.54 16.06 10.81
N ASN A 136 8.72 15.25 10.14
CA ASN A 136 8.29 13.97 10.65
C ASN A 136 8.48 12.87 9.60
N ARG A 137 9.56 12.12 9.77
CA ARG A 137 9.95 11.03 8.86
C ARG A 137 8.97 9.86 8.88
N SER A 138 8.30 9.59 10.00
CA SER A 138 7.41 8.41 10.10
C SER A 138 6.16 8.56 9.23
N ILE A 139 5.71 9.81 9.02
CA ILE A 139 4.58 10.13 8.12
C ILE A 139 5.03 10.75 6.79
N GLY A 140 6.34 10.91 6.58
CA GLY A 140 6.91 11.43 5.33
C GLY A 140 6.63 12.91 5.10
N THR A 141 6.56 13.75 6.14
CA THR A 141 6.18 15.16 5.99
C THR A 141 7.27 16.11 6.48
N TYR A 142 7.64 17.07 5.64
CA TYR A 142 8.38 18.27 6.04
C TYR A 142 7.41 19.42 6.23
N TYR A 143 7.60 20.19 7.30
CA TYR A 143 6.83 21.40 7.58
C TYR A 143 7.68 22.59 7.15
N VAL A 144 7.22 23.31 6.13
CA VAL A 144 7.98 24.39 5.50
C VAL A 144 7.24 25.71 5.62
N ASP A 145 7.91 26.74 6.11
CA ASP A 145 7.36 28.07 6.26
C ASP A 145 7.60 28.86 4.98
N LEU A 146 6.51 29.27 4.33
CA LEU A 146 6.52 29.93 3.02
C LEU A 146 5.66 31.20 3.05
N PRO A 147 5.90 32.16 2.14
CA PRO A 147 5.02 33.32 1.97
C PRO A 147 3.57 32.88 1.72
N ASN A 148 2.65 33.41 2.51
CA ASN A 148 1.24 33.07 2.39
C ASN A 148 0.63 33.78 1.16
N PRO A 149 0.13 33.07 0.14
CA PRO A 149 -0.49 33.70 -1.04
C PRO A 149 -1.75 34.49 -0.65
N GLU A 150 -2.52 34.04 0.35
CA GLU A 150 -3.73 34.75 0.81
C GLU A 150 -3.44 36.12 1.42
N ALA A 151 -2.24 36.31 1.98
CA ALA A 151 -1.81 37.58 2.54
C ALA A 151 -1.31 38.56 1.47
N GLN A 152 -0.81 38.05 0.34
CA GLN A 152 -0.36 38.88 -0.78
C GLN A 152 -1.55 39.42 -1.60
N GLU A 153 -2.63 38.65 -1.68
CA GLU A 153 -3.86 39.02 -2.39
C GLU A 153 -5.01 39.35 -1.43
N ASP A 154 -4.79 40.22 -0.42
CA ASP A 154 -5.85 40.60 0.55
C ASP A 154 -7.02 41.36 -0.11
N THR A 155 -7.88 40.60 -0.77
CA THR A 155 -9.13 41.00 -1.45
C THR A 155 -10.32 41.02 -0.49
N ARG A 156 -10.09 40.93 0.84
CA ARG A 156 -11.18 40.83 1.81
C ARG A 156 -12.11 42.03 1.73
N SER A 157 -13.41 41.74 1.64
CA SER A 157 -14.48 42.75 1.69
C SER A 157 -14.45 43.51 3.01
N TRP A 158 -14.94 44.75 3.00
CA TRP A 158 -14.91 45.67 4.15
C TRP A 158 -15.51 45.06 5.43
N TRP A 159 -16.57 44.25 5.30
CA TRP A 159 -17.15 43.52 6.43
C TRP A 159 -16.15 42.52 7.02
N LYS A 160 -15.48 41.71 6.19
CA LYS A 160 -14.48 40.75 6.68
C LYS A 160 -13.29 41.44 7.34
N LYS A 161 -12.88 42.61 6.85
CA LYS A 161 -11.79 43.40 7.47
C LYS A 161 -12.15 43.94 8.86
N LEU A 162 -13.44 44.16 9.13
CA LEU A 162 -13.90 44.63 10.46
C LEU A 162 -13.97 43.48 11.48
N TRP A 163 -14.28 42.27 11.05
CA TRP A 163 -14.59 41.14 11.94
C TRP A 163 -13.55 40.02 11.93
N SER A 164 -12.46 40.13 11.16
CA SER A 164 -11.45 39.07 11.05
C SER A 164 -10.03 39.63 11.00
N GLU A 165 -9.14 38.96 11.71
CA GLU A 165 -7.70 39.24 11.69
C GLU A 165 -7.15 39.08 10.24
N PRO A 166 -6.18 39.91 9.80
CA PRO A 166 -5.47 39.67 8.56
C PRO A 166 -4.78 38.30 8.55
N PRO A 167 -4.75 37.60 7.40
CA PRO A 167 -3.96 36.39 7.26
C PRO A 167 -2.49 36.69 7.56
N ALA A 168 -1.81 35.75 8.20
CA ALA A 168 -0.39 35.89 8.48
C ALA A 168 0.42 35.94 7.17
N PRO A 169 1.48 36.76 7.08
CA PRO A 169 2.29 36.90 5.87
C PRO A 169 3.09 35.63 5.53
N VAL A 170 3.30 34.75 6.51
CA VAL A 170 3.96 33.46 6.38
C VAL A 170 3.01 32.40 6.91
N ALA A 171 2.89 31.28 6.20
CA ALA A 171 2.13 30.11 6.60
C ALA A 171 3.01 28.86 6.50
N THR A 172 2.72 27.87 7.34
CA THR A 172 3.39 26.57 7.31
C THR A 172 2.65 25.64 6.36
N PHE A 173 3.36 25.09 5.39
CA PHE A 173 2.87 24.14 4.40
C PHE A 173 3.47 22.76 4.66
N LEU A 174 2.82 21.72 4.15
CA LEU A 174 3.26 20.34 4.26
C LEU A 174 3.87 19.90 2.93
N LEU A 175 5.19 19.74 2.89
CA LEU A 175 5.85 19.06 1.77
C LEU A 175 5.86 17.56 2.08
N LYS A 176 4.90 16.84 1.48
CA LYS A 176 4.65 15.42 1.76
C LYS A 176 5.35 14.54 0.74
N MET A 177 6.20 13.63 1.22
CA MET A 177 6.88 12.60 0.45
C MET A 177 6.13 11.28 0.59
N ASN A 178 5.70 10.73 -0.55
CA ASN A 178 5.02 9.45 -0.63
C ASN A 178 5.84 8.48 -1.47
N ARG A 179 5.80 7.20 -1.13
CA ARG A 179 6.51 6.14 -1.87
C ARG A 179 5.73 5.76 -3.12
N ALA A 180 6.42 5.54 -4.24
CA ALA A 180 5.82 5.07 -5.48
C ALA A 180 6.81 4.22 -6.28
N GLY A 181 6.49 2.94 -6.44
CA GLY A 181 7.38 1.98 -7.10
C GLY A 181 8.71 1.86 -6.36
N ASP A 182 9.80 2.02 -7.09
CA ASP A 182 11.18 2.04 -6.61
C ASP A 182 11.65 3.42 -6.09
N GLY A 183 10.82 4.44 -6.25
CA GLY A 183 11.13 5.82 -5.91
C GLY A 183 10.14 6.46 -4.95
N VAL A 184 10.14 7.79 -4.96
CA VAL A 184 9.19 8.62 -4.20
C VAL A 184 8.65 9.75 -5.07
N TYR A 185 7.56 10.35 -4.63
CA TYR A 185 7.11 11.64 -5.14
C TYR A 185 6.80 12.59 -3.98
N LEU A 186 7.00 13.88 -4.21
CA LEU A 186 6.68 14.93 -3.26
C LEU A 186 5.54 15.80 -3.81
N SER A 187 4.65 16.21 -2.91
CA SER A 187 3.55 17.14 -3.17
C SER A 187 3.51 18.21 -2.08
N LEU A 188 3.08 19.43 -2.43
CA LEU A 188 2.90 20.52 -1.48
C LEU A 188 1.43 20.66 -1.07
N LEU A 189 1.16 20.75 0.22
CA LEU A 189 -0.18 20.85 0.78
C LEU A 189 -0.30 22.03 1.75
N ASN A 190 -1.48 22.63 1.83
CA ASN A 190 -1.82 23.63 2.86
C ASN A 190 -2.10 22.94 4.20
N ASP A 191 -2.77 21.80 4.15
CA ASP A 191 -3.17 20.97 5.28
C ASP A 191 -3.21 19.50 4.85
N PRO A 192 -3.45 18.53 5.74
CA PRO A 192 -3.38 17.10 5.39
C PRO A 192 -4.29 16.64 4.25
N GLU A 193 -5.31 17.43 3.87
CA GLU A 193 -6.35 17.06 2.90
C GLU A 193 -6.40 18.03 1.70
N THR A 194 -5.77 19.20 1.79
CA THR A 194 -5.84 20.25 0.76
C THR A 194 -4.48 20.53 0.13
N LEU A 195 -4.39 20.39 -1.20
CA LEU A 195 -3.21 20.77 -1.98
C LEU A 195 -2.95 22.28 -1.89
N ALA A 196 -1.68 22.66 -1.97
CA ALA A 196 -1.30 24.06 -2.07
C ALA A 196 -1.66 24.64 -3.44
N ASP A 197 -1.65 25.97 -3.52
CA ASP A 197 -1.83 26.71 -4.77
C ASP A 197 -0.84 26.26 -5.88
N GLU A 198 -1.27 26.27 -7.14
CA GLU A 198 -0.48 25.75 -8.28
C GLU A 198 0.81 26.56 -8.49
N ASP A 199 0.75 27.89 -8.41
CA ASP A 199 1.91 28.76 -8.63
C ASP A 199 2.92 28.63 -7.48
N LEU A 200 2.43 28.51 -6.25
CA LEU A 200 3.29 28.26 -5.09
C LEU A 200 3.96 26.88 -5.18
N THR A 201 3.18 25.85 -5.52
CA THR A 201 3.66 24.47 -5.70
C THR A 201 4.76 24.43 -6.76
N HIS A 202 4.51 25.02 -7.93
CA HIS A 202 5.48 25.03 -9.02
C HIS A 202 6.81 25.67 -8.62
N ARG A 203 6.74 26.80 -7.89
CA ARG A 203 7.94 27.51 -7.40
C ARG A 203 8.75 26.64 -6.45
N VAL A 204 8.11 26.07 -5.43
CA VAL A 204 8.75 25.26 -4.39
C VAL A 204 9.38 24.00 -4.99
N LEU A 205 8.63 23.26 -5.82
CA LEU A 205 9.13 22.03 -6.43
C LEU A 205 10.26 22.30 -7.43
N THR A 206 10.22 23.43 -8.14
CA THR A 206 11.31 23.85 -9.04
C THR A 206 12.58 24.19 -8.28
N GLU A 207 12.47 24.96 -7.19
CA GLU A 207 13.61 25.28 -6.33
C GLU A 207 14.23 23.99 -5.75
N LEU A 208 13.40 23.10 -5.21
CA LEU A 208 13.87 21.85 -4.64
C LEU A 208 14.52 20.94 -5.69
N LYS A 209 13.95 20.85 -6.89
CA LYS A 209 14.55 20.13 -8.03
C LYS A 209 15.94 20.68 -8.36
N GLN A 210 16.10 22.00 -8.40
CA GLN A 210 17.39 22.63 -8.70
C GLN A 210 18.44 22.25 -7.65
N GLN A 211 18.08 22.26 -6.36
CA GLN A 211 18.99 21.89 -5.29
C GLN A 211 19.35 20.40 -5.32
N LEU A 212 18.40 19.52 -5.63
CA LEU A 212 18.63 18.08 -5.76
C LEU A 212 19.45 17.67 -6.98
N SER A 213 19.62 18.57 -7.95
CA SER A 213 20.38 18.32 -9.18
C SER A 213 21.84 18.79 -9.09
N LYS A 214 22.26 19.39 -7.97
CA LYS A 214 23.63 19.83 -7.71
C LYS A 214 24.47 18.68 -7.17
#